data_AF-A0A6C7DZC3-F1
#
_entry.id   AF-A0A6C7DZC3-F1
#
_cell.length_a   1.000
_cell.length_b   1.000
_cell.length_c   1.000
_cell.angle_alpha   90.00
_cell.angle_beta   90.00
_cell.angle_gamma   90.00
#
_symmetry.space_group_name_H-M   'P 1'
#
loop_
_entity.id
_entity.type
_entity.pdbx_description
1 polymer ?
#
loop_
_entity_poly.entity_id
_entity_poly.type
_entity_poly.pdbx_seq_one_letter_code
_entity_poly.pdbx_strand_id
1 'polypeptide(L)' 'MSTRRFVTPGQDESLAAIAARVLPDVDDAAQQLQSWNLHLAARPPLGNASGLLPSDIVFTEPPPAQ' A
#
# COMPACT_ATOMS: atom_id res chain seq x y z
N MET A 1 -7.37 -17.95 -12.18
CA MET A 1 -7.57 -16.79 -11.30
C MET A 1 -6.25 -16.06 -11.22
N SER A 2 -6.19 -14.78 -11.61
CA SER A 2 -4.94 -14.01 -11.51
C SER A 2 -4.78 -13.51 -10.08
N THR A 3 -3.62 -13.75 -9.47
CA THR A 3 -3.30 -13.21 -8.14
C THR A 3 -3.02 -11.72 -8.26
N ARG A 4 -3.58 -10.90 -7.35
CA ARG A 4 -3.32 -9.46 -7.35
C ARG A 4 -1.84 -9.18 -7.14
N ARG A 5 -1.26 -8.24 -7.89
CA ARG A 5 0.11 -7.76 -7.67
C ARG A 5 0.21 -7.04 -6.32
N PHE A 6 1.28 -7.33 -5.59
CA PHE A 6 1.57 -6.71 -4.32
C PHE A 6 3.06 -6.56 -4.07
N VAL A 7 3.42 -5.71 -3.11
CA VAL A 7 4.76 -5.55 -2.56
C VAL A 7 4.70 -5.60 -1.03
N THR A 8 5.85 -5.84 -0.41
CA THR A 8 6.05 -5.67 1.03
C THR A 8 6.77 -4.35 1.30
N PRO A 9 6.43 -3.63 2.39
CA PRO A 9 7.19 -2.46 2.82
C PRO A 9 8.63 -2.81 3.18
N GLY A 10 9.56 -1.89 2.88
CA GLY A 10 10.88 -1.86 3.49
C GLY A 10 10.84 -1.46 4.98
N GLN A 11 12.00 -1.43 5.62
CA GLN A 11 12.11 -0.92 6.99
C GLN A 11 11.72 0.56 7.04
N ASP A 12 10.78 0.88 7.93
CA ASP A 12 10.22 2.23 8.12
C ASP A 12 9.71 2.90 6.82
N GLU A 13 9.44 2.11 5.77
CA GLU A 13 8.93 2.63 4.50
C GLU A 13 7.47 3.04 4.66
N SER A 14 7.16 4.29 4.33
CA SER A 14 5.79 4.82 4.37
C SER A 14 5.00 4.41 3.12
N LEU A 15 3.67 4.44 3.22
CA LEU A 15 2.79 4.18 2.07
C LEU A 15 3.06 5.16 0.90
N ALA A 16 3.44 6.40 1.21
CA ALA A 16 3.80 7.41 0.21
C ALA A 16 5.10 7.06 -0.53
N ALA A 17 6.11 6.56 0.19
CA ALA A 17 7.36 6.10 -0.43
C ALA A 17 7.13 4.87 -1.33
N ILE A 18 6.29 3.93 -0.89
CA ILE A 18 5.88 2.78 -1.71
C ILE A 18 5.15 3.26 -2.97
N ALA A 19 4.21 4.19 -2.82
CA ALA A 19 3.45 4.75 -3.93
C ALA A 19 4.37 5.40 -4.98
N ALA A 20 5.34 6.21 -4.57
CA ALA A 20 6.31 6.83 -5.48
C ALA A 20 7.14 5.80 -6.26
N ARG A 21 7.43 4.63 -5.66
CA ARG A 21 8.19 3.55 -6.31
C ARG A 21 7.35 2.70 -7.25
N VAL A 22 6.09 2.43 -6.91
CA VAL A 22 5.23 1.48 -7.65
C VAL A 22 4.29 2.16 -8.65
N LEU A 23 4.02 3.45 -8.46
CA LEU A 23 3.13 4.28 -9.29
C LEU A 23 3.77 5.67 -9.54
N PRO A 24 4.96 5.75 -10.16
CA PRO A 24 5.73 7.00 -10.28
C PRO A 24 5.03 8.09 -11.11
N ASP A 25 4.15 7.70 -12.03
CA ASP A 25 3.48 8.60 -12.98
C ASP A 25 2.00 8.87 -12.62
N VAL A 26 1.60 8.57 -11.37
CA VAL A 26 0.22 8.72 -10.92
C VAL A 26 0.12 9.86 -9.91
N ASP A 27 -0.70 10.86 -10.25
CA ASP A 27 -1.10 11.90 -9.30
C ASP A 27 -1.90 11.28 -8.14
N ASP A 28 -1.64 11.76 -6.92
CA ASP A 28 -2.24 11.23 -5.69
C ASP A 28 -2.05 9.70 -5.52
N ALA A 29 -0.93 9.15 -6.01
CA ALA A 29 -0.61 7.72 -5.94
C ALA A 29 -0.77 7.12 -4.54
N ALA A 30 -0.41 7.86 -3.48
CA ALA A 30 -0.56 7.40 -2.10
C ALA A 30 -2.05 7.22 -1.71
N GLN A 31 -2.93 8.12 -2.13
CA GLN A 31 -4.37 8.04 -1.89
C GLN A 31 -4.99 6.89 -2.70
N GLN A 32 -4.57 6.73 -3.96
CA GLN A 32 -4.99 5.61 -4.80
C GLN A 32 -4.57 4.27 -4.17
N LEU A 33 -3.30 4.16 -3.76
CA LEU A 33 -2.78 2.96 -3.12
C LEU A 33 -3.50 2.66 -1.80
N GLN A 34 -3.81 3.69 -1.00
CA GLN A 34 -4.61 3.52 0.21
C GLN A 34 -6.01 2.97 -0.10
N SER A 35 -6.69 3.46 -1.15
CA SER A 35 -8.01 2.99 -1.56
C SER A 35 -8.04 1.51 -1.97
N TRP A 36 -6.93 0.98 -2.47
CA TRP A 36 -6.79 -0.43 -2.83
C TRP A 36 -6.41 -1.35 -1.66
N ASN A 37 -6.03 -0.75 -0.52
CA ASN A 37 -5.49 -1.39 0.67
C ASN A 37 -6.27 -0.99 1.93
N LEU A 38 -7.60 -1.08 1.88
CA LEU A 38 -8.48 -0.70 3.00
C LEU A 38 -8.18 -1.46 4.30
N HIS A 39 -7.60 -2.67 4.24
CA HIS A 39 -7.16 -3.42 5.41
C HIS A 39 -6.03 -2.72 6.19
N LEU A 40 -5.18 -1.95 5.52
CA LEU A 40 -4.15 -1.14 6.16
C LEU A 40 -4.77 0.13 6.75
N ALA A 41 -5.71 0.75 6.02
CA ALA A 41 -6.39 1.97 6.46
C ALA A 41 -7.29 1.74 7.69
N ALA A 42 -7.92 0.56 7.80
CA ALA A 42 -8.78 0.20 8.92
C ALA A 42 -8.01 -0.24 10.18
N ARG A 43 -6.68 -0.37 10.10
CA ARG A 43 -5.86 -0.87 11.21
C ARG A 43 -5.54 0.24 12.22
N PRO A 44 -5.53 -0.05 13.53
CA PRO A 44 -5.03 0.89 14.53
C PRO A 44 -3.58 1.33 14.26
N PRO A 45 -3.19 2.57 14.63
CA PRO A 45 -1.82 3.04 14.50
C PRO A 45 -0.85 2.12 15.25
N LEU A 46 0.23 1.71 14.59
CA LEU A 46 1.21 0.75 15.14
C LEU A 46 2.32 1.40 15.98
N GLY A 47 2.27 2.71 16.21
CA GLY A 47 3.26 3.45 16.99
C GLY A 47 4.62 3.63 16.31
N ASN A 48 4.80 3.13 15.08
CA ASN A 48 5.97 3.38 14.24
C ASN A 48 5.70 4.52 13.25
N ALA A 49 6.77 5.14 12.74
CA ALA A 49 6.68 6.33 11.89
C ALA A 49 5.95 6.07 10.56
N SER A 50 6.06 4.84 10.02
CA SER A 50 5.43 4.46 8.76
C SER A 50 3.98 3.99 8.89
N GLY A 51 3.54 3.56 10.07
CA GLY A 51 2.27 2.86 10.27
C GLY A 51 2.20 1.48 9.61
N LEU A 52 3.32 0.98 9.06
CA LEU A 52 3.42 -0.26 8.29
C LEU A 52 4.44 -1.21 8.90
N LEU A 53 4.18 -2.51 8.78
CA LEU A 53 5.10 -3.59 9.12
C LEU A 53 5.76 -4.14 7.85
N PRO A 54 7.02 -4.63 7.92
CA PRO A 54 7.65 -5.31 6.79
C PRO A 54 6.90 -6.55 6.30
N SER A 55 6.05 -7.15 7.15
CA SER A 55 5.19 -8.28 6.81
C SER A 55 3.86 -7.89 6.17
N ASP A 56 3.57 -6.59 6.06
CA ASP A 56 2.34 -6.14 5.43
C ASP A 56 2.35 -6.39 3.93
N ILE A 57 1.16 -6.61 3.39
CA ILE A 57 0.92 -6.73 1.95
C ILE A 57 0.27 -5.44 1.47
N VAL A 58 0.93 -4.80 0.49
CA VAL A 58 0.43 -3.61 -0.19
C VAL A 58 0.13 -3.98 -1.64
N PHE A 59 -1.14 -4.08 -1.98
CA PHE A 59 -1.61 -4.30 -3.35
C PHE A 59 -1.31 -3.08 -4.22
N THR A 60 -0.74 -3.31 -5.40
CA THR A 60 -0.30 -2.25 -6.34
C THR A 60 -1.20 -2.14 -7.56
N GLU A 61 -2.36 -2.77 -7.54
CA GLU A 61 -3.37 -2.74 -8.60
C GLU A 61 -4.78 -2.77 -8.00
N PRO A 62 -5.81 -2.28 -8.70
CA PRO A 62 -7.16 -2.21 -8.16
C PRO A 62 -7.71 -3.60 -7.79
N PRO A 63 -8.68 -3.67 -6.87
CA PRO A 63 -9.41 -4.91 -6.63
C PRO A 63 -10.13 -5.34 -7.92
N PRO A 64 -10.28 -6.67 -8.16
CA PRO A 64 -11.07 -7.14 -9.28
C PRO A 64 -12.52 -6.63 -9.17
N ALA A 65 -13.14 -6.35 -10.32
CA ALA A 65 -14.57 -6.11 -10.37
C ALA A 65 -15.31 -7.33 -9.79
N GLN A 66 -16.35 -7.05 -8.99
CA GLN A 66 -17.21 -8.09 -8.41
C GLN A 66 -18.27 -8.55 -9.39
#